data_AF-A0A965BQ48-F1
#
_entry.id   AF-A0A965BQ48-F1
#
_cell.length_a   1.000
_cell.length_b   1.000
_cell.length_c   1.000
_cell.angle_alpha   90.00
_cell.angle_beta   90.00
_cell.angle_gamma   90.00
#
_symmetry.space_group_name_H-M   'P 1'
#
loop_
_entity.id
_entity.type
_entity.pdbx_description
1 polymer ?
#
loop_
_entity_poly.entity_id
_entity_poly.type
_entity_poly.pdbx_seq_one_letter_code
_entity_poly.pdbx_strand_id
1 'polypeptide(L)'
;MAPPVWGQEGDALDVPMMRRALGMSGLRRSIALDTPLGALLMRNNTYRIAKLSLAAVPAGDRKFSSSSAIGQFNSVLDIGHSGDTAFFLQTTARHVDFEVSDLLKASVKRLDLGIIAMRNSSAGNPQYLGLSVITEDNTGRPQFVDGYRIGDGVGLRLEGGAKISDAWAVSFRSEFLNWQGENGMNRPNLMPQPMVNPIDNGRMFSNVDIIRAANAFGGRGQWRTGLHYLSNQYEPQQNNFGMTVTEPFGDHERLGFFRTGYLQMWPLASIPGAMAYVEANIDREFENNMDQFLSDKTIVSAKVGVNWTFAPSRQLLLEWQRFNGTEDIRSRNGLLMTILLDDL
;
A
#
# COMPACT_ATOMS: atom_id res chain seq x y z
N MET A 1 -32.69 -4.62 -53.51
CA MET A 1 -31.89 -5.18 -52.39
C MET A 1 -31.06 -4.04 -51.83
N ALA A 2 -31.41 -3.55 -50.65
CA ALA A 2 -30.58 -2.59 -49.94
C ALA A 2 -29.37 -3.34 -49.35
N PRO A 3 -28.17 -2.72 -49.30
CA PRO A 3 -27.00 -3.33 -48.67
C PRO A 3 -27.22 -3.47 -47.16
N PRO A 4 -26.56 -4.45 -46.50
CA PRO A 4 -26.75 -4.66 -45.07
C PRO A 4 -26.21 -3.47 -44.29
N VAL A 5 -27.06 -2.92 -43.42
CA VAL A 5 -26.70 -1.94 -42.39
C VAL A 5 -25.71 -2.62 -41.44
N TRP A 6 -24.43 -2.28 -41.55
CA TRP A 6 -23.43 -2.59 -40.54
C TRP A 6 -23.59 -1.58 -39.41
N GLY A 7 -23.78 -2.09 -38.19
CA GLY A 7 -23.99 -1.29 -36.99
C GLY A 7 -25.37 -1.52 -36.38
N GLN A 8 -25.66 -2.77 -35.97
CA GLN A 8 -26.61 -2.98 -34.89
C GLN A 8 -25.84 -2.94 -33.57
N GLU A 9 -26.24 -1.98 -32.74
CA GLU A 9 -26.00 -1.91 -31.30
C GLU A 9 -26.23 -3.29 -30.67
N GLY A 10 -25.18 -3.89 -30.11
CA GLY A 10 -25.26 -5.23 -29.54
C GLY A 10 -24.17 -5.55 -28.50
N ASP A 11 -22.99 -4.94 -28.60
CA ASP A 11 -21.88 -5.12 -27.66
C ASP A 11 -21.53 -3.82 -26.93
N ALA A 12 -22.53 -3.05 -26.48
CA ALA A 12 -22.25 -1.92 -25.59
C ALA A 12 -21.66 -2.46 -24.28
N LEU A 13 -20.51 -1.93 -23.88
CA LEU A 13 -19.84 -2.30 -22.64
C LEU A 13 -20.77 -2.09 -21.44
N ASP A 14 -21.27 -3.16 -20.82
CA ASP A 14 -22.08 -3.08 -19.60
C ASP A 14 -21.17 -2.82 -18.38
N VAL A 15 -20.92 -1.54 -18.12
CA VAL A 15 -20.12 -1.06 -16.99
C VAL A 15 -20.68 -1.55 -15.65
N PRO A 16 -22.00 -1.51 -15.37
CA PRO A 16 -22.58 -2.13 -14.17
C PRO A 16 -22.27 -3.63 -14.00
N MET A 17 -22.30 -4.42 -15.07
CA MET A 17 -21.94 -5.84 -15.00
C MET A 17 -20.44 -6.01 -14.73
N MET A 18 -19.60 -5.21 -15.40
CA MET A 18 -18.15 -5.18 -15.19
C MET A 18 -17.80 -4.87 -13.72
N ARG A 19 -18.44 -3.85 -13.13
CA ARG A 19 -18.33 -3.50 -11.71
C ARG A 19 -18.55 -4.70 -10.82
N ARG A 20 -19.66 -5.40 -11.04
CA ARG A 20 -20.05 -6.56 -10.21
C ARG A 20 -19.01 -7.66 -10.34
N ALA A 21 -18.53 -7.95 -11.55
CA ALA A 21 -17.51 -8.95 -11.78
C ALA A 21 -16.16 -8.59 -11.12
N LEU A 22 -15.73 -7.33 -11.16
CA LEU A 22 -14.55 -6.83 -10.44
C LEU A 22 -14.71 -6.92 -8.92
N GLY A 23 -15.91 -6.64 -8.41
CA GLY A 23 -16.23 -6.80 -6.98
C GLY A 23 -16.17 -8.25 -6.52
N MET A 24 -16.78 -9.16 -7.27
CA MET A 24 -16.83 -10.59 -6.93
C MET A 24 -15.48 -11.30 -7.08
N SER A 25 -14.67 -10.90 -8.05
CA SER A 25 -13.30 -11.41 -8.23
C SER A 25 -12.30 -10.86 -7.20
N GLY A 26 -12.67 -9.80 -6.46
CA GLY A 26 -11.79 -9.14 -5.51
C GLY A 26 -10.78 -8.17 -6.14
N LEU A 27 -10.86 -7.93 -7.45
CA LEU A 27 -10.04 -6.94 -8.17
C LEU A 27 -10.39 -5.50 -7.81
N ARG A 28 -11.66 -5.22 -7.52
CA ARG A 28 -12.08 -3.90 -7.03
C ARG A 28 -11.31 -3.48 -5.78
N ARG A 29 -11.00 -4.44 -4.91
CA ARG A 29 -10.20 -4.20 -3.70
C ARG A 29 -8.72 -3.89 -4.04
N SER A 30 -8.18 -4.48 -5.10
CA SER A 30 -6.83 -4.15 -5.59
C SER A 30 -6.75 -2.72 -6.12
N ILE A 31 -7.80 -2.25 -6.82
CA ILE A 31 -7.90 -0.85 -7.28
C ILE A 31 -8.08 0.10 -6.10
N ALA A 32 -9.01 -0.23 -5.19
CA ALA A 32 -9.45 0.69 -4.15
C ALA A 32 -8.58 0.72 -2.89
N LEU A 33 -7.74 -0.28 -2.60
CA LEU A 33 -6.98 -0.33 -1.35
C LEU A 33 -5.47 -0.41 -1.59
N ASP A 34 -4.76 0.63 -1.17
CA ASP A 34 -3.30 0.76 -1.24
C ASP A 34 -2.57 0.12 -0.03
N THR A 35 -3.13 -1.00 0.44
CA THR A 35 -2.74 -1.65 1.70
C THR A 35 -1.34 -2.28 1.70
N PRO A 36 -0.87 -2.93 0.62
CA PRO A 36 0.42 -3.62 0.63
C PRO A 36 1.63 -2.68 0.78
N LEU A 37 1.61 -1.52 0.14
CA LEU A 37 2.70 -0.54 0.21
C LEU A 37 2.90 -0.01 1.64
N GLY A 38 1.82 0.41 2.30
CA GLY A 38 1.90 0.93 3.67
C GLY A 38 2.48 -0.09 4.66
N ALA A 39 2.20 -1.39 4.48
CA ALA A 39 2.78 -2.44 5.29
C ALA A 39 4.30 -2.58 5.08
N LEU A 40 4.77 -2.53 3.83
CA LEU A 40 6.19 -2.58 3.49
C LEU A 40 6.96 -1.37 4.02
N LEU A 41 6.47 -0.16 3.80
CA LEU A 41 7.14 1.07 4.24
C LEU A 41 7.27 1.13 5.76
N MET A 42 6.21 0.76 6.49
CA MET A 42 6.26 0.69 7.96
C MET A 42 7.25 -0.39 8.45
N ARG A 43 7.36 -1.51 7.74
CA ARG A 43 8.34 -2.57 8.04
C ARG A 43 9.77 -2.10 7.80
N ASN A 44 10.05 -1.48 6.67
CA ASN A 44 11.35 -0.86 6.36
C ASN A 44 11.72 0.22 7.41
N ASN A 45 10.80 1.11 7.77
CA ASN A 45 11.03 2.11 8.81
C ASN A 45 11.33 1.49 10.18
N THR A 46 10.68 0.38 10.52
CA THR A 46 10.98 -0.35 11.77
C THR A 46 12.41 -0.90 11.76
N TYR A 47 12.88 -1.46 10.64
CA TYR A 47 14.27 -1.92 10.51
C TYR A 47 15.28 -0.77 10.62
N ARG A 48 15.02 0.34 9.91
CA ARG A 48 15.87 1.54 9.96
C ARG A 48 15.97 2.10 11.37
N ILE A 49 14.85 2.27 12.07
CA ILE A 49 14.89 2.84 13.41
C ILE A 49 15.55 1.91 14.43
N ALA A 50 15.38 0.60 14.29
CA ALA A 50 16.04 -0.37 15.15
C ALA A 50 17.57 -0.31 15.00
N LYS A 51 18.08 -0.13 13.78
CA LYS A 51 19.51 0.05 13.55
C LYS A 51 20.02 1.40 14.07
N LEU A 52 19.28 2.49 13.84
CA LEU A 52 19.70 3.82 14.27
C LEU A 52 19.66 4.01 15.80
N SER A 53 18.79 3.29 16.50
CA SER A 53 18.64 3.35 17.96
C SER A 53 19.55 2.41 18.73
N LEU A 54 20.48 1.69 18.07
CA LEU A 54 21.32 0.67 18.72
C LEU A 54 22.14 1.19 19.92
N ALA A 55 22.60 2.44 19.87
CA ALA A 55 23.32 3.06 20.98
C ALA A 55 22.41 3.45 22.17
N ALA A 56 21.10 3.58 21.92
CA ALA A 56 20.11 4.01 22.90
C ALA A 56 19.31 2.85 23.51
N VAL A 57 19.28 1.67 22.86
CA VAL A 57 18.48 0.51 23.31
C VAL A 57 19.36 -0.72 23.62
N PRO A 58 19.46 -1.15 24.89
CA PRO A 58 20.18 -2.35 25.31
C PRO A 58 19.73 -3.61 24.56
N ALA A 59 20.64 -4.56 24.33
CA ALA A 59 20.40 -5.72 23.46
C ALA A 59 19.31 -6.70 23.95
N GLY A 60 19.00 -6.74 25.25
CA GLY A 60 18.12 -7.75 25.87
C GLY A 60 16.61 -7.47 25.84
N ASP A 61 16.19 -6.22 25.59
CA ASP A 61 14.76 -5.79 25.67
C ASP A 61 14.18 -5.33 24.32
N ARG A 62 14.78 -5.77 23.20
CA ARG A 62 14.48 -5.24 21.85
C ARG A 62 13.15 -5.72 21.27
N LYS A 63 12.04 -5.25 21.85
CA LYS A 63 10.70 -5.34 21.28
C LYS A 63 10.33 -4.02 20.63
N PHE A 64 10.07 -4.06 19.33
CA PHE A 64 9.67 -2.89 18.56
C PHE A 64 8.16 -2.93 18.35
N SER A 65 7.47 -2.14 19.17
CA SER A 65 6.04 -1.91 19.03
C SER A 65 5.81 -0.61 18.28
N SER A 66 4.91 -0.66 17.31
CA SER A 66 4.56 0.49 16.49
C SER A 66 3.06 0.70 16.43
N SER A 67 2.66 1.93 16.11
CA SER A 67 1.28 2.28 15.83
C SER A 67 1.18 3.02 14.50
N SER A 68 0.03 2.95 13.86
CA SER A 68 -0.25 3.71 12.66
C SER A 68 -1.70 4.17 12.58
N ALA A 69 -1.93 5.38 12.11
CA ALA A 69 -3.24 5.89 11.75
C ALA A 69 -3.22 6.30 10.28
N ILE A 70 -4.17 5.81 9.49
CA ILE A 70 -4.24 6.05 8.05
C ILE A 70 -5.60 6.65 7.71
N GLY A 71 -5.60 7.83 7.11
CA GLY A 71 -6.75 8.41 6.43
C GLY A 71 -6.54 8.33 4.93
N GLN A 72 -7.49 7.73 4.20
CA GLN A 72 -7.40 7.60 2.75
C GLN A 72 -8.71 8.03 2.08
N PHE A 73 -8.59 8.74 0.98
CA PHE A 73 -9.65 9.05 0.05
C PHE A 73 -9.29 8.45 -1.30
N ASN A 74 -10.21 7.70 -1.90
CA ASN A 74 -10.06 7.18 -3.26
C ASN A 74 -11.25 7.61 -4.10
N SER A 75 -10.96 7.97 -5.34
CA SER A 75 -11.97 8.25 -6.35
C SER A 75 -11.68 7.44 -7.61
N VAL A 76 -12.70 6.83 -8.20
CA VAL A 76 -12.67 6.32 -9.57
C VAL A 76 -13.91 6.82 -10.29
N LEU A 77 -13.72 7.81 -11.16
CA LEU A 77 -14.79 8.52 -11.87
C LEU A 77 -14.80 8.12 -13.33
N ASP A 78 -15.97 7.77 -13.87
CA ASP A 78 -16.12 7.50 -15.31
C ASP A 78 -15.86 8.79 -16.10
N ILE A 79 -14.95 8.72 -17.07
CA ILE A 79 -14.63 9.84 -17.98
C ILE A 79 -14.99 9.54 -19.44
N GLY A 80 -15.67 8.42 -19.69
CA GLY A 80 -16.19 8.02 -20.99
C GLY A 80 -15.64 6.69 -21.47
N HIS A 81 -16.11 6.27 -22.65
CA HIS A 81 -15.74 5.02 -23.27
C HIS A 81 -15.38 5.21 -24.75
N SER A 82 -14.54 4.31 -25.27
CA SER A 82 -14.19 4.21 -26.69
C SER A 82 -14.25 2.74 -27.10
N GLY A 83 -15.22 2.40 -27.96
CA GLY A 83 -15.55 1.00 -28.27
C GLY A 83 -15.81 0.20 -26.99
N ASP A 84 -15.13 -0.95 -26.86
CA ASP A 84 -15.28 -1.86 -25.72
C ASP A 84 -14.43 -1.49 -24.49
N THR A 85 -13.87 -0.27 -24.46
CA THR A 85 -12.99 0.19 -23.37
C THR A 85 -13.61 1.39 -22.66
N ALA A 86 -13.86 1.26 -21.36
CA ALA A 86 -14.21 2.36 -20.47
C ALA A 86 -12.95 2.97 -19.85
N PHE A 87 -12.96 4.28 -19.64
CA PHE A 87 -11.88 5.03 -19.05
C PHE A 87 -12.36 5.70 -17.77
N PHE A 88 -11.52 5.67 -16.75
CA PHE A 88 -11.81 6.24 -15.45
C PHE A 88 -10.68 7.13 -14.99
N LEU A 89 -11.01 8.28 -14.41
CA LEU A 89 -10.08 9.10 -13.65
C LEU A 89 -9.93 8.53 -12.24
N GLN A 90 -8.70 8.19 -11.88
CA GLN A 90 -8.36 7.67 -10.57
C GLN A 90 -7.64 8.72 -9.73
N THR A 91 -8.12 8.95 -8.52
CA THR A 91 -7.48 9.82 -7.53
C THR A 91 -7.30 9.07 -6.22
N THR A 92 -6.13 9.16 -5.60
CA THR A 92 -5.89 8.70 -4.23
C THR A 92 -5.29 9.84 -3.43
N ALA A 93 -5.88 10.22 -2.31
CA ALA A 93 -5.26 11.12 -1.34
C ALA A 93 -5.12 10.38 -0.02
N ARG A 94 -3.93 10.41 0.58
CA ARG A 94 -3.62 9.62 1.76
C ARG A 94 -2.80 10.41 2.76
N HIS A 95 -3.15 10.29 4.03
CA HIS A 95 -2.35 10.72 5.17
C HIS A 95 -2.06 9.51 6.05
N VAL A 96 -0.82 9.38 6.49
CA VAL A 96 -0.37 8.31 7.37
C VAL A 96 0.40 8.94 8.51
N ASP A 97 0.01 8.62 9.74
CA ASP A 97 0.86 8.77 10.91
C ASP A 97 1.42 7.40 11.30
N PHE A 98 2.70 7.36 11.66
CA PHE A 98 3.40 6.15 12.08
C PHE A 98 4.30 6.48 13.27
N GLU A 99 4.20 5.68 14.32
CA GLU A 99 5.00 5.83 15.53
C GLU A 99 5.66 4.50 15.90
N VAL A 100 6.91 4.57 16.33
CA VAL A 100 7.58 3.50 17.07
C VAL A 100 7.86 4.07 18.44
N SER A 101 7.29 3.46 19.48
CA SER A 101 7.28 4.00 20.84
C SER A 101 8.67 4.44 21.29
N ASP A 102 8.78 5.70 21.73
CA ASP A 102 10.00 6.36 22.20
C ASP A 102 11.15 6.44 21.19
N LEU A 103 10.92 6.08 19.92
CA LEU A 103 11.96 5.98 18.91
C LEU A 103 11.72 6.84 17.67
N LEU A 104 10.48 6.90 17.17
CA LEU A 104 10.17 7.60 15.93
C LEU A 104 8.72 8.07 15.91
N LYS A 105 8.52 9.32 15.48
CA LYS A 105 7.24 9.82 14.97
C LYS A 105 7.42 10.21 13.52
N ALA A 106 6.59 9.67 12.64
CA ALA A 106 6.64 9.97 11.23
C ALA A 106 5.24 10.22 10.67
N SER A 107 5.16 11.06 9.66
CA SER A 107 3.95 11.28 8.89
C SER A 107 4.25 11.33 7.39
N VAL A 108 3.28 10.88 6.60
CA VAL A 108 3.36 10.86 5.14
C VAL A 108 2.06 11.37 4.56
N LYS A 109 2.15 12.30 3.61
CA LYS A 109 1.03 12.72 2.78
C LYS A 109 1.30 12.28 1.36
N ARG A 110 0.30 11.74 0.69
CA ARG A 110 0.44 11.22 -0.68
C ARG A 110 -0.77 11.59 -1.51
N LEU A 111 -0.51 11.92 -2.78
CA LEU A 111 -1.52 12.15 -3.81
C LEU A 111 -1.15 11.35 -5.06
N ASP A 112 -2.08 10.52 -5.53
CA ASP A 112 -1.99 9.84 -6.82
C ASP A 112 -3.08 10.39 -7.74
N LEU A 113 -2.72 10.70 -8.99
CA LEU A 113 -3.66 11.07 -10.04
C LEU A 113 -3.34 10.26 -11.30
N GLY A 114 -4.34 9.57 -11.84
CA GLY A 114 -4.12 8.67 -12.95
C GLY A 114 -5.37 8.34 -13.75
N ILE A 115 -5.19 7.51 -14.77
CA ILE A 115 -6.25 7.00 -15.62
C ILE A 115 -6.24 5.48 -15.53
N ILE A 116 -7.41 4.87 -15.41
CA ILE A 116 -7.62 3.44 -15.56
C ILE A 116 -8.43 3.18 -16.82
N ALA A 117 -7.94 2.32 -17.69
CA ALA A 117 -8.70 1.74 -18.78
C ALA A 117 -9.21 0.37 -18.38
N MET A 118 -10.48 0.08 -18.66
CA MET A 118 -11.12 -1.19 -18.38
C MET A 118 -11.84 -1.71 -19.61
N ARG A 119 -11.77 -3.02 -19.83
CA ARG A 119 -12.49 -3.68 -20.91
C ARG A 119 -12.81 -5.11 -20.55
N ASN A 120 -13.73 -5.73 -21.29
CA ASN A 120 -13.84 -7.18 -21.28
C ASN A 120 -12.82 -7.78 -22.27
N SER A 121 -12.27 -8.93 -21.90
CA SER A 121 -11.57 -9.83 -22.81
C SER A 121 -12.56 -10.48 -23.77
N SER A 122 -12.06 -11.16 -24.81
CA SER A 122 -12.89 -11.95 -25.73
C SER A 122 -13.69 -13.06 -25.03
N ALA A 123 -13.24 -13.51 -23.86
CA ALA A 123 -13.95 -14.47 -23.02
C ALA A 123 -14.98 -13.82 -22.06
N GLY A 124 -15.25 -12.51 -22.21
CA GLY A 124 -16.18 -11.77 -21.36
C GLY A 124 -15.66 -11.44 -19.95
N ASN A 125 -14.39 -11.75 -19.66
CA ASN A 125 -13.81 -11.46 -18.35
C ASN A 125 -13.26 -10.03 -18.29
N PRO A 126 -13.54 -9.26 -17.21
CA PRO A 126 -13.02 -7.91 -17.05
C PRO A 126 -11.52 -7.90 -16.81
N GLN A 127 -10.87 -6.90 -17.40
CA GLN A 127 -9.46 -6.57 -17.20
C GLN A 127 -9.30 -5.05 -17.12
N TYR A 128 -8.30 -4.62 -16.37
CA TYR A 128 -7.95 -3.21 -16.25
C TYR A 128 -6.45 -2.98 -16.31
N LEU A 129 -6.08 -1.79 -16.76
CA LEU A 129 -4.71 -1.26 -16.72
C LEU A 129 -4.80 0.21 -16.32
N GLY A 130 -4.02 0.62 -15.33
CA GLY A 130 -3.97 1.96 -14.80
C GLY A 130 -2.56 2.53 -14.79
N LEU A 131 -2.46 3.83 -15.05
CA LEU A 131 -1.23 4.61 -14.92
C LEU A 131 -1.53 5.85 -14.09
N SER A 132 -0.71 6.11 -13.07
CA SER A 132 -0.85 7.29 -12.21
C SER A 132 0.48 7.99 -12.00
N VAL A 133 0.45 9.30 -11.81
CA VAL A 133 1.54 10.09 -11.22
C VAL A 133 1.33 10.11 -9.72
N ILE A 134 2.42 9.94 -8.96
CA ILE A 134 2.44 9.96 -7.50
C ILE A 134 3.20 11.21 -7.05
N THR A 135 2.70 11.90 -6.04
CA THR A 135 3.47 12.83 -5.22
C THR A 135 3.37 12.44 -3.75
N GLU A 136 4.47 12.58 -3.02
CA GLU A 136 4.57 12.20 -1.60
C GLU A 136 5.38 13.26 -0.84
N ASP A 137 4.93 13.62 0.36
CA ASP A 137 5.65 14.43 1.35
C ASP A 137 5.82 13.58 2.61
N ASN A 138 7.01 13.59 3.21
CA ASN A 138 7.33 12.79 4.39
C ASN A 138 8.04 13.65 5.42
N THR A 139 7.62 13.50 6.66
CA THR A 139 8.34 14.00 7.82
C THR A 139 8.59 12.87 8.80
N GLY A 140 9.84 12.71 9.22
CA GLY A 140 10.27 11.80 10.28
C GLY A 140 10.99 12.56 11.39
N ARG A 141 10.67 12.22 12.64
CA ARG A 141 11.27 12.80 13.85
C ARG A 141 11.70 11.65 14.77
N PRO A 142 12.99 11.26 14.74
CA PRO A 142 13.55 10.39 15.76
C PRO A 142 13.33 10.98 17.15
N GLN A 143 13.08 10.14 18.15
CA GLN A 143 12.82 10.60 19.53
C GLN A 143 14.00 10.38 20.48
N PHE A 144 14.97 9.55 20.11
CA PHE A 144 16.19 9.29 20.88
C PHE A 144 17.33 10.28 20.57
N VAL A 145 17.12 11.21 19.61
CA VAL A 145 18.08 12.25 19.25
C VAL A 145 17.32 13.47 18.73
N ASP A 146 17.84 14.67 18.99
CA ASP A 146 17.33 15.90 18.37
C ASP A 146 17.67 15.90 16.88
N GLY A 147 16.69 15.55 16.06
CA GLY A 147 16.88 15.42 14.62
C GLY A 147 15.58 15.32 13.85
N TYR A 148 15.70 15.34 12.53
CA TYR A 148 14.58 15.27 11.60
C TYR A 148 14.99 14.59 10.30
N ARG A 149 13.99 14.14 9.56
CA ARG A 149 14.06 13.76 8.15
C ARG A 149 12.86 14.36 7.45
N ILE A 150 13.09 15.10 6.38
CA ILE A 150 12.02 15.68 5.56
C ILE A 150 12.34 15.46 4.10
N GLY A 151 11.32 15.50 3.26
CA GLY A 151 11.50 15.64 1.84
C GLY A 151 10.22 15.33 1.09
N ASP A 152 10.38 15.23 -0.21
CA ASP A 152 9.29 15.01 -1.15
C ASP A 152 9.71 13.97 -2.20
N GLY A 153 8.72 13.27 -2.74
CA GLY A 153 8.92 12.32 -3.82
C GLY A 153 7.91 12.51 -4.94
N VAL A 154 8.36 12.25 -6.16
CA VAL A 154 7.52 12.20 -7.36
C VAL A 154 7.76 10.91 -8.11
N GLY A 155 6.71 10.33 -8.67
CA GLY A 155 6.81 9.00 -9.24
C GLY A 155 5.68 8.62 -10.18
N LEU A 156 5.74 7.36 -10.61
CA LEU A 156 4.75 6.73 -11.47
C LEU A 156 4.27 5.42 -10.83
N ARG A 157 2.97 5.15 -11.00
CA ARG A 157 2.32 3.88 -10.65
C ARG A 157 1.78 3.24 -11.91
N LEU A 158 2.16 1.99 -12.14
CA LEU A 158 1.51 1.11 -13.10
C LEU A 158 0.74 0.05 -12.32
N GLU A 159 -0.52 -0.17 -12.64
CA GLU A 159 -1.29 -1.25 -12.05
C GLU A 159 -2.17 -1.94 -13.06
N GLY A 160 -2.51 -3.19 -12.80
CA GLY A 160 -3.43 -3.91 -13.66
C GLY A 160 -3.98 -5.16 -13.00
N GLY A 161 -4.99 -5.73 -13.64
CA GLY A 161 -5.55 -6.98 -13.18
C GLY A 161 -6.56 -7.54 -14.17
N ALA A 162 -6.77 -8.85 -14.08
CA ALA A 162 -7.67 -9.56 -14.96
C ALA A 162 -8.39 -10.66 -14.19
N LYS A 163 -9.70 -10.78 -14.42
CA LYS A 163 -10.46 -11.97 -14.03
C LYS A 163 -10.07 -13.08 -15.01
N ILE A 164 -9.60 -14.21 -14.49
CA ILE A 164 -9.19 -15.36 -15.30
C ILE A 164 -10.37 -16.31 -15.48
N SER A 165 -11.14 -16.52 -14.40
CA SER A 165 -12.36 -17.33 -14.37
C SER A 165 -13.30 -16.82 -13.28
N ASP A 166 -14.46 -17.44 -13.10
CA ASP A 166 -15.39 -17.08 -12.02
C ASP A 166 -14.79 -17.19 -10.62
N ALA A 167 -13.81 -18.08 -10.45
CA ALA A 167 -13.15 -18.29 -9.17
C ALA A 167 -11.80 -17.57 -9.04
N TRP A 168 -11.15 -17.17 -10.14
CA TRP A 168 -9.76 -16.73 -10.12
C TRP A 168 -9.54 -15.38 -10.80
N ALA A 169 -8.67 -14.57 -10.20
CA ALA A 169 -8.19 -13.33 -10.77
C ALA A 169 -6.71 -13.10 -10.43
N VAL A 170 -6.06 -12.22 -11.17
CA VAL A 170 -4.69 -11.77 -10.91
C VAL A 170 -4.66 -10.24 -10.89
N SER A 171 -3.85 -9.66 -10.01
CA SER A 171 -3.54 -8.23 -10.04
C SER A 171 -2.06 -7.98 -9.82
N PHE A 172 -1.56 -6.88 -10.36
CA PHE A 172 -0.21 -6.41 -10.11
C PHE A 172 -0.22 -4.89 -9.90
N ARG A 173 0.79 -4.41 -9.19
CA ARG A 173 1.11 -2.99 -9.08
C ARG A 173 2.62 -2.83 -9.06
N SER A 174 3.12 -1.82 -9.72
CA SER A 174 4.50 -1.39 -9.62
C SER A 174 4.54 0.13 -9.49
N GLU A 175 5.35 0.62 -8.58
CA GLU A 175 5.58 2.03 -8.35
C GLU A 175 7.07 2.32 -8.40
N PHE A 176 7.40 3.46 -8.98
CA PHE A 176 8.71 4.06 -8.87
C PHE A 176 8.52 5.49 -8.36
N LEU A 177 9.24 5.86 -7.31
CA LEU A 177 9.32 7.23 -6.83
C LEU A 177 10.78 7.64 -6.78
N ASN A 178 11.08 8.83 -7.28
CA ASN A 178 12.31 9.52 -6.96
C ASN A 178 12.07 10.43 -5.76
N TRP A 179 12.93 10.36 -4.76
CA TRP A 179 12.79 11.00 -3.47
C TRP A 179 13.95 11.95 -3.21
N GLN A 180 13.65 13.18 -2.80
CA GLN A 180 14.65 14.20 -2.47
C GLN A 180 14.32 14.86 -1.14
N GLY A 181 15.34 15.21 -0.37
CA GLY A 181 15.14 15.90 0.90
C GLY A 181 16.41 16.03 1.71
N GLU A 182 16.25 16.07 3.02
CA GLU A 182 17.35 16.16 3.96
C GLU A 182 17.01 15.54 5.30
N ASN A 183 18.05 15.08 6.00
CA ASN A 183 17.95 14.76 7.41
C ASN A 183 19.00 15.54 8.21
N GLY A 184 18.58 16.05 9.35
CA GLY A 184 19.41 16.84 10.24
C GLY A 184 19.53 16.17 11.60
N MET A 185 20.70 16.30 12.22
CA MET A 185 20.94 15.89 13.59
C MET A 185 21.69 16.99 14.34
N ASN A 186 21.13 17.41 15.46
CA ASN A 186 21.72 18.39 16.33
C ASN A 186 22.49 17.69 17.46
N ARG A 187 23.79 17.98 17.55
CA ARG A 187 24.68 17.46 18.60
C ARG A 187 25.59 18.58 19.10
N PRO A 188 25.05 19.54 19.88
CA PRO A 188 25.79 20.75 20.28
C PRO A 188 27.05 20.44 21.09
N ASN A 189 27.10 19.29 21.78
CA ASN A 189 28.26 18.84 22.53
C ASN A 189 29.41 18.32 21.66
N LEU A 190 29.17 18.03 20.36
CA LEU A 190 30.16 17.45 19.45
C LEU A 190 30.47 18.36 18.25
N MET A 191 29.48 19.14 17.78
CA MET A 191 29.62 20.00 16.61
C MET A 191 29.01 21.38 16.88
N PRO A 192 29.64 22.45 16.36
CA PRO A 192 29.15 23.83 16.53
C PRO A 192 27.90 24.13 15.70
N GLN A 193 27.60 23.30 14.70
CA GLN A 193 26.40 23.39 13.86
C GLN A 193 25.78 22.00 13.69
N PRO A 194 24.47 21.88 13.43
CA PRO A 194 23.84 20.61 13.11
C PRO A 194 24.46 19.95 11.89
N MET A 195 24.56 18.62 11.91
CA MET A 195 24.92 17.84 10.73
C MET A 195 23.68 17.66 9.87
N VAL A 196 23.74 18.11 8.63
CA VAL A 196 22.66 18.00 7.65
C VAL A 196 23.15 17.16 6.48
N ASN A 197 22.46 16.05 6.25
CA ASN A 197 22.71 15.12 5.17
C ASN A 197 21.61 15.32 4.11
N PRO A 198 21.94 15.55 2.84
CA PRO A 198 20.94 15.47 1.78
C PRO A 198 20.39 14.04 1.72
N ILE A 199 19.24 13.88 1.09
CA ILE A 199 18.62 12.59 0.77
C ILE A 199 18.31 12.65 -0.71
N ASP A 200 18.82 11.67 -1.44
CA ASP A 200 18.46 11.39 -2.82
C ASP A 200 18.34 9.87 -2.95
N ASN A 201 17.13 9.38 -3.24
CA ASN A 201 16.88 7.96 -3.35
C ASN A 201 15.78 7.59 -4.34
N GLY A 202 16.02 6.56 -5.13
CA GLY A 202 14.99 5.86 -5.88
C GLY A 202 14.29 4.83 -5.01
N ARG A 203 12.96 4.79 -5.02
CA ARG A 203 12.15 3.77 -4.36
C ARG A 203 11.30 3.03 -5.39
N MET A 204 11.47 1.71 -5.43
CA MET A 204 10.64 0.81 -6.22
C MET A 204 9.79 -0.06 -5.30
N PHE A 205 8.50 -0.13 -5.58
CA PHE A 205 7.59 -1.09 -4.98
C PHE A 205 6.95 -1.93 -6.09
N SER A 206 6.82 -3.23 -5.86
CA SER A 206 6.06 -4.09 -6.77
C SER A 206 5.31 -5.17 -6.01
N ASN A 207 4.12 -5.52 -6.50
CA ASN A 207 3.43 -6.74 -6.09
C ASN A 207 2.74 -7.44 -7.25
N VAL A 208 2.53 -8.74 -7.06
CA VAL A 208 1.68 -9.58 -7.90
C VAL A 208 0.87 -10.47 -6.97
N ASP A 209 -0.45 -10.42 -7.11
CA ASP A 209 -1.41 -11.15 -6.28
C ASP A 209 -2.26 -12.08 -7.17
N ILE A 210 -2.34 -13.35 -6.77
CA ILE A 210 -3.35 -14.30 -7.24
C ILE A 210 -4.49 -14.30 -6.23
N ILE A 211 -5.71 -14.17 -6.76
CA ILE A 211 -6.92 -14.00 -5.98
C ILE A 211 -7.88 -15.13 -6.33
N ARG A 212 -8.47 -15.74 -5.30
CA ARG A 212 -9.52 -16.73 -5.43
C ARG A 212 -10.79 -16.29 -4.70
N ALA A 213 -11.92 -16.24 -5.41
CA ALA A 213 -13.23 -16.17 -4.78
C ALA A 213 -13.50 -17.51 -4.07
N ALA A 214 -13.67 -17.45 -2.75
CA ALA A 214 -13.73 -18.61 -1.88
C ALA A 214 -14.74 -18.35 -0.76
N ASN A 215 -16.01 -18.25 -1.12
CA ASN A 215 -17.10 -18.02 -0.17
C ASN A 215 -17.17 -19.14 0.86
N ALA A 216 -17.16 -18.77 2.15
CA ALA A 216 -17.34 -19.70 3.26
C ALA A 216 -18.23 -19.07 4.34
N PHE A 217 -18.61 -19.86 5.34
CA PHE A 217 -19.28 -19.40 6.57
C PHE A 217 -20.50 -18.49 6.35
N GLY A 218 -21.28 -18.73 5.28
CA GLY A 218 -22.48 -17.94 4.96
C GLY A 218 -22.21 -16.50 4.52
N GLY A 219 -20.99 -16.15 4.12
CA GLY A 219 -20.62 -14.82 3.64
C GLY A 219 -19.74 -14.85 2.38
N ARG A 220 -19.21 -13.70 2.01
CA ARG A 220 -18.31 -13.55 0.87
C ARG A 220 -16.87 -13.73 1.32
N GLY A 221 -16.17 -14.65 0.69
CA GLY A 221 -14.81 -15.02 1.07
C GLY A 221 -13.84 -14.85 -0.09
N GLN A 222 -12.60 -14.44 0.22
CA GLN A 222 -11.55 -14.21 -0.76
C GLN A 222 -10.23 -14.70 -0.18
N TRP A 223 -9.59 -15.64 -0.88
CA TRP A 223 -8.21 -16.01 -0.64
C TRP A 223 -7.30 -15.17 -1.53
N ARG A 224 -6.20 -14.66 -1.00
CA ARG A 224 -5.20 -13.89 -1.74
C ARG A 224 -3.80 -14.38 -1.38
N THR A 225 -3.01 -14.69 -2.40
CA THR A 225 -1.59 -15.03 -2.25
C THR A 225 -0.77 -14.21 -3.22
N GLY A 226 0.32 -13.61 -2.76
CA GLY A 226 1.12 -12.74 -3.60
C GLY A 226 2.56 -12.57 -3.15
N LEU A 227 3.32 -12.01 -4.06
CA LEU A 227 4.70 -11.55 -3.87
C LEU A 227 4.68 -10.04 -3.71
N HIS A 228 5.39 -9.54 -2.71
CA HIS A 228 5.54 -8.11 -2.46
C HIS A 228 7.01 -7.78 -2.29
N TYR A 229 7.46 -6.72 -2.96
CA TYR A 229 8.85 -6.33 -3.00
C TYR A 229 9.00 -4.81 -2.86
N LEU A 230 9.98 -4.39 -2.06
CA LEU A 230 10.40 -3.02 -1.88
C LEU A 230 11.92 -2.96 -2.08
N SER A 231 12.36 -1.98 -2.85
CA SER A 231 13.76 -1.62 -3.02
C SER A 231 13.93 -0.11 -2.87
N ASN A 232 14.81 0.31 -1.97
CA ASN A 232 15.33 1.68 -1.94
C ASN A 232 16.78 1.65 -2.44
N GLN A 233 17.14 2.59 -3.29
CA GLN A 233 18.50 2.83 -3.75
C GLN A 233 18.87 4.27 -3.44
N TYR A 234 19.94 4.48 -2.68
CA TYR A 234 20.42 5.78 -2.26
C TYR A 234 21.61 6.19 -3.12
N GLU A 235 21.63 7.44 -3.56
CA GLU A 235 22.79 7.99 -4.26
C GLU A 235 23.90 8.35 -3.26
N PRO A 236 25.18 8.30 -3.67
CA PRO A 236 26.29 8.78 -2.86
C PRO A 236 26.08 10.25 -2.47
N GLN A 237 26.14 10.52 -1.16
CA GLN A 237 25.84 11.83 -0.60
C GLN A 237 27.00 12.34 0.26
N GLN A 238 27.15 13.67 0.29
CA GLN A 238 28.01 14.36 1.25
C GLN A 238 27.17 15.29 2.10
N ASN A 239 27.50 15.37 3.39
CA ASN A 239 26.85 16.29 4.30
C ASN A 239 27.41 17.71 4.20
N ASN A 240 26.82 18.64 4.95
CA ASN A 240 27.25 20.03 5.01
C ASN A 240 28.70 20.26 5.49
N PHE A 241 29.37 19.23 6.01
CA PHE A 241 30.79 19.25 6.38
C PHE A 241 31.72 18.57 5.37
N GLY A 242 31.19 18.13 4.21
CA GLY A 242 31.95 17.42 3.18
C GLY A 242 32.28 15.96 3.53
N MET A 243 31.65 15.40 4.57
CA MET A 243 31.81 14.00 4.93
C MET A 243 30.82 13.13 4.16
N THR A 244 31.27 11.96 3.69
CA THR A 244 30.41 10.96 3.06
C THR A 244 29.33 10.49 4.04
N VAL A 245 28.09 10.48 3.58
CA VAL A 245 26.93 9.95 4.31
C VAL A 245 26.80 8.47 4.00
N THR A 246 26.59 7.66 5.03
CA THR A 246 26.30 6.22 4.88
C THR A 246 24.92 5.94 5.45
N GLU A 247 24.01 5.49 4.60
CA GLU A 247 22.67 5.06 5.00
C GLU A 247 22.76 3.81 5.90
N PRO A 248 21.77 3.57 6.80
CA PRO A 248 21.87 2.53 7.82
C PRO A 248 22.25 1.17 7.24
N PHE A 249 21.70 0.77 6.10
CA PHE A 249 21.96 -0.53 5.48
C PHE A 249 22.76 -0.44 4.18
N GLY A 250 23.57 0.61 4.03
CA GLY A 250 24.29 0.92 2.80
C GLY A 250 23.39 1.51 1.72
N ASP A 251 23.87 1.50 0.48
CA ASP A 251 23.24 2.21 -0.64
C ASP A 251 21.98 1.51 -1.17
N HIS A 252 21.68 0.30 -0.70
CA HIS A 252 20.51 -0.46 -1.11
C HIS A 252 19.80 -1.10 0.08
N GLU A 253 18.48 -0.89 0.16
CA GLU A 253 17.60 -1.59 1.09
C GLU A 253 16.59 -2.41 0.32
N ARG A 254 16.50 -3.71 0.60
CA ARG A 254 15.62 -4.64 -0.10
C ARG A 254 14.80 -5.44 0.87
N LEU A 255 13.50 -5.54 0.60
CA LEU A 255 12.55 -6.29 1.39
C LEU A 255 11.52 -6.96 0.48
N GLY A 256 11.56 -8.28 0.45
CA GLY A 256 10.64 -9.14 -0.27
C GLY A 256 9.93 -10.11 0.66
N PHE A 257 8.61 -10.24 0.56
CA PHE A 257 7.86 -11.28 1.26
C PHE A 257 6.77 -11.92 0.40
N PHE A 258 6.50 -13.18 0.70
CA PHE A 258 5.27 -13.87 0.30
C PHE A 258 4.18 -13.52 1.30
N ARG A 259 3.01 -13.15 0.81
CA ARG A 259 1.80 -13.02 1.63
C ARG A 259 0.80 -14.06 1.20
N THR A 260 0.14 -14.67 2.17
CA THR A 260 -1.09 -15.41 1.93
C THR A 260 -2.10 -15.08 2.99
N GLY A 261 -3.37 -14.94 2.60
CA GLY A 261 -4.41 -14.55 3.54
C GLY A 261 -5.80 -14.82 3.04
N TYR A 262 -6.73 -14.75 3.99
CA TYR A 262 -8.14 -14.97 3.78
C TYR A 262 -8.95 -13.81 4.36
N LEU A 263 -9.78 -13.22 3.51
CA LEU A 263 -10.79 -12.23 3.86
C LEU A 263 -12.15 -12.93 3.89
N GLN A 264 -12.93 -12.63 4.91
CA GLN A 264 -14.32 -13.06 5.02
C GLN A 264 -15.21 -11.87 5.40
N MET A 265 -16.32 -11.71 4.69
CA MET A 265 -17.24 -10.57 4.83
C MET A 265 -18.68 -11.04 5.00
N TRP A 266 -19.41 -10.37 5.88
CA TRP A 266 -20.83 -10.64 6.14
C TRP A 266 -21.64 -9.36 6.14
N PRO A 267 -22.87 -9.37 5.59
CA PRO A 267 -23.77 -8.23 5.73
C PRO A 267 -24.14 -8.03 7.20
N LEU A 268 -24.11 -6.77 7.64
CA LEU A 268 -24.64 -6.38 8.94
C LEU A 268 -26.15 -6.18 8.80
N ALA A 269 -26.93 -7.16 9.24
CA ALA A 269 -28.37 -7.21 9.00
C ALA A 269 -29.14 -5.95 9.47
N SER A 270 -28.63 -5.23 10.47
CA SER A 270 -29.25 -4.02 11.01
C SER A 270 -28.91 -2.72 10.25
N ILE A 271 -27.93 -2.73 9.34
CA ILE A 271 -27.46 -1.52 8.64
C ILE A 271 -27.35 -1.82 7.13
N PRO A 272 -28.31 -1.34 6.31
CA PRO A 272 -28.29 -1.54 4.87
C PRO A 272 -26.96 -1.10 4.23
N GLY A 273 -26.40 -1.94 3.37
CA GLY A 273 -25.15 -1.67 2.66
C GLY A 273 -23.88 -1.81 3.52
N ALA A 274 -24.00 -2.10 4.82
CA ALA A 274 -22.85 -2.34 5.69
C ALA A 274 -22.45 -3.82 5.71
N MET A 275 -21.14 -4.05 5.63
CA MET A 275 -20.50 -5.36 5.64
C MET A 275 -19.42 -5.35 6.72
N ALA A 276 -19.53 -6.23 7.71
CA ALA A 276 -18.42 -6.50 8.61
C ALA A 276 -17.47 -7.48 7.94
N TYR A 277 -16.17 -7.37 8.23
CA TYR A 277 -15.20 -8.30 7.72
C TYR A 277 -14.07 -8.58 8.70
N VAL A 278 -13.47 -9.74 8.50
CA VAL A 278 -12.22 -10.16 9.12
C VAL A 278 -11.26 -10.60 8.03
N GLU A 279 -9.98 -10.29 8.22
CA GLU A 279 -8.92 -10.74 7.34
C GLU A 279 -7.75 -11.23 8.18
N ALA A 280 -7.22 -12.40 7.85
CA ALA A 280 -5.99 -12.91 8.42
C ALA A 280 -4.95 -13.09 7.32
N ASN A 281 -3.71 -12.67 7.57
CA ASN A 281 -2.59 -12.89 6.66
C ASN A 281 -1.38 -13.45 7.38
N ILE A 282 -0.59 -14.22 6.64
CA ILE A 282 0.75 -14.65 7.01
C ILE A 282 1.70 -14.10 5.96
N ASP A 283 2.70 -13.35 6.41
CA ASP A 283 3.78 -12.82 5.59
C ASP A 283 5.07 -13.57 5.94
N ARG A 284 5.80 -14.05 4.95
CA ARG A 284 7.13 -14.65 5.13
C ARG A 284 8.14 -13.93 4.24
N GLU A 285 9.14 -13.31 4.86
CA GLU A 285 10.26 -12.71 4.13
C GLU A 285 11.05 -13.78 3.37
N PHE A 286 11.34 -13.50 2.10
CA PHE A 286 12.26 -14.27 1.27
C PHE A 286 13.53 -13.49 0.95
N GLU A 287 13.49 -12.16 1.05
CA GLU A 287 14.64 -11.28 0.88
C GLU A 287 14.54 -10.15 1.90
N ASN A 288 15.60 -9.95 2.68
CA ASN A 288 15.71 -8.83 3.61
C ASN A 288 17.19 -8.62 3.96
N ASN A 289 17.81 -7.56 3.43
CA ASN A 289 19.20 -7.23 3.77
C ASN A 289 19.32 -6.35 5.03
N MET A 290 18.21 -6.10 5.71
CA MET A 290 18.09 -5.27 6.91
C MET A 290 17.84 -6.09 8.19
N ASP A 291 17.76 -7.42 8.09
CA ASP A 291 17.37 -8.34 9.17
C ASP A 291 18.45 -8.58 10.24
N GLN A 292 19.66 -8.05 10.04
CA GLN A 292 20.82 -8.27 10.92
C GLN A 292 20.56 -7.93 12.40
N PHE A 293 19.61 -7.01 12.67
CA PHE A 293 19.28 -6.54 14.01
C PHE A 293 17.89 -6.94 14.50
N LEU A 294 17.07 -7.46 13.59
CA LEU A 294 15.66 -7.82 13.79
C LEU A 294 15.34 -9.00 12.87
N SER A 295 15.41 -10.22 13.37
CA SER A 295 15.20 -11.43 12.55
C SER A 295 13.76 -11.97 12.60
N ASP A 296 12.76 -11.09 12.67
CA ASP A 296 11.35 -11.52 12.72
C ASP A 296 10.76 -11.65 11.30
N LYS A 297 11.12 -12.76 10.64
CA LYS A 297 10.86 -12.98 9.21
C LYS A 297 9.40 -13.32 8.90
N THR A 298 8.68 -13.89 9.86
CA THR A 298 7.27 -14.25 9.71
C THR A 298 6.39 -13.30 10.50
N ILE A 299 5.44 -12.64 9.83
CA ILE A 299 4.43 -11.80 10.48
C ILE A 299 3.06 -12.42 10.28
N VAL A 300 2.32 -12.57 11.38
CA VAL A 300 0.90 -12.87 11.35
C VAL A 300 0.13 -11.56 11.54
N SER A 301 -0.87 -11.33 10.71
CA SER A 301 -1.73 -10.16 10.84
C SER A 301 -3.20 -10.52 10.87
N ALA A 302 -3.96 -9.75 11.64
CA ALA A 302 -5.40 -9.81 11.69
C ALA A 302 -5.94 -8.40 11.45
N LYS A 303 -7.00 -8.29 10.66
CA LYS A 303 -7.73 -7.06 10.42
C LYS A 303 -9.19 -7.30 10.67
N VAL A 304 -9.86 -6.33 11.27
CA VAL A 304 -11.29 -6.35 11.51
C VAL A 304 -11.83 -5.00 11.09
N GLY A 305 -12.90 -4.98 10.33
CA GLY A 305 -13.45 -3.73 9.85
C GLY A 305 -14.90 -3.81 9.43
N VAL A 306 -15.42 -2.64 9.09
CA VAL A 306 -16.75 -2.45 8.52
C VAL A 306 -16.58 -1.62 7.25
N ASN A 307 -17.15 -2.12 6.15
CA ASN A 307 -17.34 -1.34 4.93
C ASN A 307 -18.82 -1.00 4.81
N TRP A 308 -19.15 0.28 4.68
CA TRP A 308 -20.51 0.77 4.56
C TRP A 308 -20.72 1.51 3.25
N THR A 309 -21.54 0.91 2.38
CA THR A 309 -22.05 1.57 1.17
C THR A 309 -23.31 2.37 1.52
N PHE A 310 -23.14 3.65 1.86
CA PHE A 310 -24.24 4.49 2.35
C PHE A 310 -25.00 5.21 1.23
N ALA A 311 -24.45 5.24 0.01
CA ALA A 311 -25.11 5.72 -1.19
C ALA A 311 -24.53 5.01 -2.42
N PRO A 312 -25.22 5.03 -3.58
CA PRO A 312 -24.64 4.57 -4.84
C PRO A 312 -23.27 5.23 -5.05
N SER A 313 -22.26 4.41 -5.36
CA SER A 313 -20.88 4.88 -5.57
C SER A 313 -20.20 5.53 -4.37
N ARG A 314 -20.74 5.47 -3.14
CA ARG A 314 -20.10 6.06 -1.95
C ARG A 314 -19.93 5.02 -0.86
N GLN A 315 -18.70 4.84 -0.40
CA GLN A 315 -18.37 3.88 0.64
C GLN A 315 -17.47 4.50 1.71
N LEU A 316 -17.68 4.06 2.95
CA LEU A 316 -16.80 4.33 4.09
C LEU A 316 -16.31 3.00 4.64
N LEU A 317 -15.00 2.85 4.76
CA LEU A 317 -14.37 1.71 5.41
C LEU A 317 -13.67 2.18 6.68
N LEU A 318 -13.90 1.45 7.76
CA LEU A 318 -13.17 1.57 9.02
C LEU A 318 -12.55 0.23 9.34
N GLU A 319 -11.25 0.21 9.63
CA GLU A 319 -10.50 -1.01 9.87
C GLU A 319 -9.53 -0.81 11.03
N TRP A 320 -9.52 -1.79 11.93
CA TRP A 320 -8.44 -2.00 12.88
C TRP A 320 -7.55 -3.13 12.39
N GLN A 321 -6.24 -2.98 12.58
CA GLN A 321 -5.23 -3.93 12.15
C GLN A 321 -4.27 -4.27 13.29
N ARG A 322 -3.90 -5.55 13.41
CA ARG A 322 -2.82 -6.03 14.28
C ARG A 322 -1.83 -6.84 13.49
N PHE A 323 -0.56 -6.61 13.73
CA PHE A 323 0.56 -7.37 13.19
C PHE A 323 1.41 -7.83 14.36
N ASN A 324 1.72 -9.12 14.39
CA ASN A 324 2.66 -9.71 15.34
C ASN A 324 3.66 -10.53 14.55
N GLY A 325 4.94 -10.30 14.80
CA GLY A 325 5.94 -11.25 14.37
C GLY A 325 5.95 -12.49 15.25
N THR A 326 6.31 -13.63 14.67
CA THR A 326 6.22 -14.92 15.36
C THR A 326 7.26 -15.10 16.45
N GLU A 327 8.29 -14.24 16.47
CA GLU A 327 9.33 -14.24 17.49
C GLU A 327 9.04 -13.20 18.61
N ASP A 328 7.87 -12.55 18.56
CA ASP A 328 7.45 -11.49 19.50
C ASP A 328 8.43 -10.30 19.60
N ILE A 329 9.26 -10.12 18.57
CA ILE A 329 10.22 -9.02 18.47
C ILE A 329 9.53 -7.78 17.90
N ARG A 330 8.56 -7.97 17.00
CA ARG A 330 7.89 -6.87 16.29
C ARG A 330 6.39 -6.94 16.44
N SER A 331 5.77 -5.79 16.71
CA SER A 331 4.32 -5.68 16.64
C SER A 331 3.87 -4.32 16.11
N ARG A 332 2.66 -4.30 15.54
CA ARG A 332 2.01 -3.07 15.08
C ARG A 332 0.52 -3.08 15.36
N ASN A 333 -0.01 -1.98 15.85
CA ASN A 333 -1.44 -1.68 15.86
C ASN A 333 -1.75 -0.61 14.81
N GLY A 334 -2.83 -0.78 14.06
CA GLY A 334 -3.21 0.14 12.99
C GLY A 334 -4.67 0.50 13.04
N LEU A 335 -4.97 1.75 12.71
CA LEU A 335 -6.31 2.22 12.35
C LEU A 335 -6.28 2.74 10.92
N LEU A 336 -7.29 2.38 10.14
CA LEU A 336 -7.48 2.83 8.77
C LEU A 336 -8.91 3.31 8.59
N MET A 337 -9.06 4.51 8.05
CA MET A 337 -10.31 5.03 7.53
C MET A 337 -10.14 5.30 6.03
N THR A 338 -11.04 4.75 5.22
CA THR A 338 -11.07 4.99 3.78
C THR A 338 -12.43 5.53 3.36
N ILE A 339 -12.44 6.66 2.69
CA ILE A 339 -13.60 7.16 1.94
C ILE A 339 -13.38 6.79 0.48
N LEU A 340 -14.40 6.21 -0.15
CA LEU A 340 -14.34 5.78 -1.54
C LEU A 340 -15.52 6.37 -2.31
N LEU A 341 -15.19 7.13 -3.37
CA LEU A 341 -16.12 7.53 -4.42
C LEU A 341 -15.85 6.68 -5.65
N ASP A 342 -16.81 5.86 -6.04
CA ASP A 342 -16.54 4.78 -6.96
C ASP A 342 -17.69 4.57 -7.93
N ASP A 343 -17.55 5.24 -9.07
CA ASP A 343 -18.41 5.07 -10.23
C ASP A 343 -18.10 3.77 -10.98
N LEU A 344 -17.06 3.01 -10.58
CA LEU A 344 -17.01 1.58 -10.87
C LEU A 344 -18.14 0.92 -10.14
#